data_AF-A0A9P7NRW8-F1
#
_entry.id   AF-A0A9P7NRW8-F1
#
_cell.length_a   1.000
_cell.length_b   1.000
_cell.length_c   1.000
_cell.angle_alpha   90.00
_cell.angle_beta   90.00
_cell.angle_gamma   90.00
#
_symmetry.space_group_name_H-M   'P 1'
#
loop_
_entity.id
_entity.type
_entity.pdbx_description
1 polymer ?
#
loop_
_entity_poly.entity_id
_entity_poly.type
_entity_poly.pdbx_seq_one_letter_code
_entity_poly.pdbx_strand_id
1 'polypeptide(L)'
;MLVQTDPLPARKGETGRAGGSQSSSQSLFGSGAGDPFASHRTSSSLRAKDRSLATRRTSHSYSVASLAMRERLSTADRLLLCDYNNLFRIFYNRRPVLDGVDLANAYSQCRSLLKLADQYDALAVVGPCVDYHLLQFQSRLWKHVAMHAVSYLRLDYLARTRSKLIFGEAFIHVVGNSHLRPPSIVSDMVNNRRGELRDMVSRVEGQLFRLNLPTKHGSTPSIIVPSKPISCGYQLLGSTNPSVFLDYNNCNALLRHNPQLWTSRNLDLFVRRMSELKALARDLVLSLLRCSLQLDLASSIETGSMFYFTCTTLKDNDLPWKPDS
;
A
#
# COMPACT_ATOMS: atom_id res chain seq x y z
N MET A 1 -10.44 26.46 -45.84
CA MET A 1 -9.76 25.35 -46.55
C MET A 1 -9.99 24.09 -45.76
N LEU A 2 -10.94 23.29 -46.22
CA LEU A 2 -11.17 21.91 -45.77
C LEU A 2 -10.06 21.04 -46.34
N VAL A 3 -9.36 20.28 -45.51
CA VAL A 3 -8.79 19.00 -45.95
C VAL A 3 -9.05 17.97 -44.86
N GLN A 4 -9.90 17.04 -45.24
CA GLN A 4 -10.36 15.84 -44.59
C GLN A 4 -9.73 14.72 -45.39
N THR A 5 -9.00 13.79 -44.75
CA THR A 5 -8.68 12.49 -45.34
C THR A 5 -8.71 11.42 -44.26
N ASP A 6 -9.68 10.53 -44.43
CA ASP A 6 -10.01 9.37 -43.60
C ASP A 6 -8.98 8.20 -43.71
N PRO A 7 -9.06 7.20 -42.81
CA PRO A 7 -8.11 6.09 -42.67
C PRO A 7 -8.62 4.75 -43.26
N LEU A 8 -7.72 3.80 -43.55
CA LEU A 8 -8.03 2.40 -43.91
C LEU A 8 -6.86 1.44 -43.55
N PRO A 9 -7.06 0.11 -43.41
CA PRO A 9 -8.13 -0.57 -42.68
C PRO A 9 -7.63 -1.75 -41.81
N ALA A 10 -8.53 -2.20 -40.92
CA ALA A 10 -8.43 -3.44 -40.16
C ALA A 10 -8.66 -4.69 -41.03
N ARG A 11 -8.01 -5.81 -40.67
CA ARG A 11 -8.27 -7.15 -41.20
C ARG A 11 -8.91 -8.02 -40.09
N LYS A 12 -10.20 -8.35 -40.26
CA LYS A 12 -10.85 -9.56 -39.71
C LYS A 12 -10.22 -10.78 -40.42
N GLY A 13 -10.14 -12.00 -39.91
CA GLY A 13 -10.59 -12.71 -38.71
C GLY A 13 -10.31 -14.20 -39.00
N GLU A 14 -10.26 -15.07 -37.99
CA GLU A 14 -10.83 -16.43 -38.05
C GLU A 14 -10.50 -17.27 -36.81
N THR A 15 -11.53 -18.01 -36.42
CA THR A 15 -11.68 -18.98 -35.34
C THR A 15 -11.16 -20.36 -35.76
N GLY A 16 -10.54 -21.13 -34.84
CA GLY A 16 -10.24 -22.55 -35.10
C GLY A 16 -9.60 -23.29 -33.92
N ARG A 17 -10.22 -24.40 -33.52
CA ARG A 17 -9.97 -25.29 -32.37
C ARG A 17 -8.82 -26.30 -32.60
N ALA A 18 -8.16 -26.66 -31.50
CA ALA A 18 -7.74 -27.99 -31.00
C ALA A 18 -6.97 -29.01 -31.89
N GLY A 19 -5.98 -29.66 -31.24
CA GLY A 19 -5.23 -30.84 -31.70
C GLY A 19 -3.75 -30.49 -31.88
N GLY A 20 -2.77 -30.97 -31.11
CA GLY A 20 -2.56 -32.36 -30.71
C GLY A 20 -1.43 -32.93 -31.58
N SER A 21 -0.38 -33.42 -30.92
CA SER A 21 0.71 -34.28 -31.43
C SER A 21 2.10 -33.67 -31.55
N GLN A 22 2.96 -34.31 -30.77
CA GLN A 22 4.41 -34.24 -30.65
C GLN A 22 5.10 -34.55 -31.99
N SER A 23 6.24 -33.92 -32.23
CA SER A 23 7.27 -34.45 -33.13
C SER A 23 8.63 -34.29 -32.48
N SER A 24 9.16 -35.43 -32.05
CA SER A 24 10.52 -35.63 -31.57
C SER A 24 11.46 -35.74 -32.77
N SER A 25 12.55 -34.97 -32.78
CA SER A 25 13.67 -35.21 -33.71
C SER A 25 14.87 -35.75 -32.94
N GLN A 26 15.35 -36.89 -33.43
CA GLN A 26 16.24 -37.84 -32.81
C GLN A 26 17.70 -37.38 -32.75
N SER A 27 18.32 -37.74 -31.63
CA SER A 27 19.76 -37.75 -31.39
C SER A 27 20.44 -38.80 -32.26
N LEU A 28 21.56 -38.41 -32.87
CA LEU A 28 22.40 -39.20 -33.75
C LEU A 28 23.59 -39.74 -32.93
N PHE A 29 23.86 -41.05 -33.06
CA PHE A 29 24.97 -41.84 -32.50
C PHE A 29 24.74 -42.57 -31.16
N GLY A 30 24.30 -43.83 -31.27
CA GLY A 30 25.20 -44.98 -31.08
C GLY A 30 25.18 -45.72 -29.75
N SER A 31 24.28 -46.71 -29.63
CA SER A 31 24.24 -47.75 -28.58
C SER A 31 25.35 -48.80 -28.70
N GLY A 32 25.73 -49.41 -27.57
CA GLY A 32 26.44 -50.68 -27.52
C GLY A 32 26.71 -51.16 -26.09
N ALA A 33 25.85 -52.04 -25.57
CA ALA A 33 25.97 -52.72 -24.28
C ALA A 33 26.73 -54.06 -24.42
N GLY A 34 27.37 -54.55 -23.34
CA GLY A 34 27.76 -55.96 -23.20
C GLY A 34 28.99 -56.26 -22.32
N ASP A 35 28.77 -56.27 -21.00
CA ASP A 35 29.13 -57.30 -20.00
C ASP A 35 30.57 -57.89 -19.80
N PRO A 36 30.83 -58.49 -18.60
CA PRO A 36 32.12 -58.48 -17.90
C PRO A 36 32.88 -59.82 -18.00
N PHE A 37 34.17 -59.86 -17.58
CA PHE A 37 34.78 -60.92 -16.74
C PHE A 37 36.32 -60.76 -16.62
N ALA A 38 36.82 -61.19 -15.45
CA ALA A 38 38.12 -61.80 -15.17
C ALA A 38 39.42 -60.96 -15.13
N SER A 39 39.84 -60.69 -13.90
CA SER A 39 41.16 -60.92 -13.28
C SER A 39 42.28 -61.49 -14.16
N HIS A 40 43.50 -60.93 -14.07
CA HIS A 40 44.70 -61.65 -13.57
C HIS A 40 45.90 -60.71 -13.32
N ARG A 41 46.66 -61.12 -12.30
CA ARG A 41 47.88 -60.56 -11.68
C ARG A 41 49.11 -60.48 -12.61
N THR A 42 50.07 -59.61 -12.25
CA THR A 42 51.50 -59.86 -11.89
C THR A 42 52.33 -58.59 -12.19
N SER A 43 52.78 -57.80 -11.21
CA SER A 43 54.01 -57.90 -10.38
C SER A 43 55.36 -57.85 -11.13
N SER A 44 56.05 -56.70 -11.08
CA SER A 44 57.51 -56.56 -10.89
C SER A 44 57.81 -55.07 -10.60
N SER A 45 58.09 -54.68 -9.36
CA SER A 45 59.40 -54.69 -8.68
C SER A 45 60.48 -53.88 -9.40
N LEU A 46 60.64 -52.61 -9.01
CA LEU A 46 61.97 -52.02 -8.80
C LEU A 46 61.97 -51.10 -7.58
N ARG A 47 62.93 -51.40 -6.71
CA ARG A 47 63.21 -50.84 -5.39
C ARG A 47 64.33 -49.81 -5.57
N ALA A 48 64.14 -48.57 -5.15
CA ALA A 48 65.24 -47.62 -4.95
C ALA A 48 65.03 -46.85 -3.64
N LYS A 49 66.06 -46.93 -2.80
CA LYS A 49 66.18 -46.37 -1.45
C LYS A 49 66.47 -44.87 -1.48
N ASP A 50 65.98 -44.19 -0.44
CA ASP A 50 66.54 -43.05 0.29
C ASP A 50 67.23 -41.92 -0.48
N ARG A 51 66.62 -40.72 -0.37
CA ARG A 51 67.27 -39.61 0.35
C ARG A 51 66.28 -38.47 0.59
N SER A 52 65.92 -38.28 1.85
CA SER A 52 65.27 -37.09 2.38
C SER A 52 66.20 -35.88 2.27
N LEU A 53 65.81 -34.91 1.46
CA LEU A 53 66.25 -33.51 1.55
C LEU A 53 64.99 -32.67 1.67
N ALA A 54 64.89 -31.96 2.79
CA ALA A 54 63.71 -31.26 3.26
C ALA A 54 63.35 -30.09 2.33
N THR A 55 62.40 -30.30 1.42
CA THR A 55 61.67 -29.20 0.80
C THR A 55 60.70 -28.66 1.84
N ARG A 56 60.97 -27.45 2.35
CA ARG A 56 60.03 -26.65 3.15
C ARG A 56 58.76 -26.39 2.33
N ARG A 57 57.82 -27.33 2.36
CA ARG A 57 56.42 -27.09 2.01
C ARG A 57 55.76 -26.47 3.23
N THR A 58 55.45 -25.18 3.15
CA THR A 58 54.48 -24.53 4.03
C THR A 58 53.11 -25.17 3.77
N SER A 59 52.88 -26.32 4.38
CA SER A 59 51.56 -26.88 4.58
C SER A 59 50.80 -25.88 5.43
N HIS A 60 50.01 -25.03 4.79
CA HIS A 60 48.91 -24.33 5.45
C HIS A 60 47.90 -25.41 5.84
N SER A 61 48.20 -26.10 6.95
CA SER A 61 47.20 -26.78 7.72
C SER A 61 46.22 -25.69 8.13
N TYR A 62 45.10 -25.60 7.43
CA TYR A 62 43.93 -24.87 7.89
C TYR A 62 43.52 -25.56 9.18
N SER A 63 44.13 -25.13 10.27
CA SER A 63 43.90 -25.66 11.58
C SER A 63 42.39 -25.57 11.83
N VAL A 64 41.82 -26.63 12.38
CA VAL A 64 40.43 -26.67 12.85
C VAL A 64 40.19 -25.59 13.92
N ALA A 65 41.26 -25.00 14.46
CA ALA A 65 41.24 -23.79 15.28
C ALA A 65 40.82 -22.51 14.51
N SER A 66 40.99 -22.43 13.18
CA SER A 66 40.43 -21.32 12.37
C SER A 66 38.90 -21.43 12.21
N LEU A 67 38.34 -22.64 12.35
CA LEU A 67 36.89 -22.86 12.46
C LEU A 67 36.35 -22.47 13.83
N ALA A 68 37.17 -22.45 14.88
CA ALA A 68 36.82 -21.92 16.20
C ALA A 68 36.86 -20.38 16.25
N MET A 69 37.50 -19.75 15.25
CA MET A 69 37.46 -18.30 15.01
C MET A 69 36.23 -17.87 14.18
N ARG A 70 35.28 -18.79 13.90
CA ARG A 70 33.89 -18.39 13.71
C ARG A 70 33.35 -18.00 15.08
N GLU A 71 33.67 -16.79 15.52
CA GLU A 71 32.73 -16.01 16.31
C GLU A 71 31.34 -16.28 15.73
N ARG A 72 30.42 -16.79 16.55
CA ARG A 72 29.03 -16.92 16.14
C ARG A 72 28.57 -15.52 15.80
N LEU A 73 28.64 -15.16 14.51
CA LEU A 73 28.17 -13.88 13.99
C LEU A 73 26.85 -13.57 14.65
N SER A 74 26.77 -12.41 15.28
CA SER A 74 25.54 -11.98 15.94
C SER A 74 24.42 -11.97 14.91
N THR A 75 23.18 -12.11 15.36
CA THR A 75 22.02 -11.96 14.48
C THR A 75 22.07 -10.61 13.75
N ALA A 76 22.57 -9.56 14.42
CA ALA A 76 22.75 -8.24 13.81
C ALA A 76 23.76 -8.27 12.65
N ASP A 77 24.90 -8.96 12.80
CA ASP A 77 25.93 -9.05 11.76
C ASP A 77 25.41 -9.81 10.54
N ARG A 78 24.62 -10.87 10.77
CA ARG A 78 23.98 -11.63 9.69
C ARG A 78 23.00 -10.78 8.89
N LEU A 79 22.17 -9.98 9.58
CA LEU A 79 21.25 -9.05 8.93
C LEU A 79 22.01 -7.97 8.13
N LEU A 80 23.06 -7.41 8.71
CA LEU A 80 23.91 -6.43 8.04
C LEU A 80 24.57 -7.00 6.77
N LEU A 81 25.12 -8.22 6.84
CA LEU A 81 25.68 -8.92 5.69
C LEU A 81 24.62 -9.18 4.60
N CYS A 82 23.39 -9.51 4.99
CA CYS A 82 22.27 -9.63 4.07
C CYS A 82 21.94 -8.30 3.38
N ASP A 83 21.95 -7.19 4.12
CA ASP A 83 21.71 -5.85 3.56
C ASP A 83 22.81 -5.46 2.57
N TYR A 84 24.09 -5.70 2.90
CA TYR A 84 25.20 -5.50 1.97
C TYR A 84 25.04 -6.33 0.69
N ASN A 85 24.70 -7.61 0.82
CA ASN A 85 24.47 -8.47 -0.33
C ASN A 85 23.30 -7.94 -1.20
N ASN A 86 22.23 -7.48 -0.58
CA ASN A 86 21.10 -6.88 -1.29
C ASN A 86 21.46 -5.56 -1.97
N LEU A 87 22.26 -4.71 -1.32
CA LEU A 87 22.79 -3.48 -1.89
C LEU A 87 23.58 -3.78 -3.17
N PHE A 88 24.57 -4.67 -3.10
CA PHE A 88 25.36 -5.06 -4.29
C PHE A 88 24.50 -5.67 -5.39
N ARG A 89 23.53 -6.52 -5.03
CA ARG A 89 22.61 -7.10 -6.02
C ARG A 89 21.86 -6.02 -6.77
N ILE A 90 21.36 -4.99 -6.08
CA ILE A 90 20.70 -3.84 -6.73
C ILE A 90 21.66 -3.10 -7.68
N PHE A 91 22.90 -2.81 -7.24
CA PHE A 91 23.90 -2.15 -8.10
C PHE A 91 24.25 -2.97 -9.36
N TYR A 92 24.24 -4.31 -9.26
CA TYR A 92 24.43 -5.21 -10.40
C TYR A 92 23.13 -5.52 -11.16
N ASN A 93 22.07 -4.74 -10.95
CA ASN A 93 20.76 -4.94 -11.58
C ASN A 93 20.18 -6.35 -11.35
N ARG A 94 20.41 -6.92 -10.16
CA ARG A 94 19.85 -8.19 -9.70
C ARG A 94 18.80 -7.93 -8.62
N ARG A 95 17.65 -8.61 -8.74
CA ARG A 95 16.53 -8.48 -7.78
C ARG A 95 16.97 -8.82 -6.36
N PRO A 96 16.80 -7.95 -5.34
CA PRO A 96 17.21 -8.21 -3.95
C PRO A 96 16.46 -9.40 -3.33
N VAL A 97 17.06 -10.07 -2.33
CA VAL A 97 16.45 -11.19 -1.60
C VAL A 97 15.76 -10.56 -0.39
N LEU A 98 14.51 -10.18 -0.58
CA LEU A 98 13.64 -9.64 0.45
C LEU A 98 12.45 -10.58 0.63
N ASP A 99 11.87 -10.61 1.83
CA ASP A 99 10.69 -11.41 2.13
C ASP A 99 9.52 -10.97 1.24
N GLY A 100 8.92 -11.91 0.50
CA GLY A 100 7.75 -11.66 -0.36
C GLY A 100 6.43 -12.16 0.22
N VAL A 101 6.44 -12.74 1.42
CA VAL A 101 5.28 -13.37 2.05
C VAL A 101 4.85 -12.60 3.28
N ASP A 102 5.78 -12.31 4.19
CA ASP A 102 5.52 -11.55 5.41
C ASP A 102 5.89 -10.07 5.23
N LEU A 103 4.86 -9.22 5.26
CA LEU A 103 5.00 -7.78 5.11
C LEU A 103 5.76 -7.13 6.27
N ALA A 104 5.63 -7.65 7.50
CA ALA A 104 6.32 -7.07 8.65
C ALA A 104 7.84 -7.30 8.57
N ASN A 105 8.24 -8.52 8.19
CA ASN A 105 9.64 -8.83 7.90
C ASN A 105 10.15 -8.06 6.68
N ALA A 106 9.39 -8.02 5.58
CA ALA A 106 9.74 -7.28 4.38
C ALA A 106 9.98 -5.79 4.69
N TYR A 107 9.07 -5.17 5.45
CA TYR A 107 9.20 -3.79 5.91
C TYR A 107 10.49 -3.58 6.73
N SER A 108 10.78 -4.49 7.67
CA SER A 108 11.96 -4.41 8.53
C SER A 108 13.26 -4.54 7.73
N GLN A 109 13.30 -5.46 6.76
CA GLN A 109 14.43 -5.64 5.84
C GLN A 109 14.62 -4.43 4.93
N CYS A 110 13.54 -3.92 4.33
CA CYS A 110 13.57 -2.72 3.49
C CYS A 110 14.10 -1.51 4.26
N ARG A 111 13.67 -1.34 5.53
CA ARG A 111 14.14 -0.26 6.39
C ARG A 111 15.64 -0.34 6.68
N SER A 112 16.16 -1.52 7.00
CA SER A 112 17.59 -1.70 7.27
C SER A 112 18.42 -1.49 6.00
N LEU A 113 17.96 -2.01 4.86
CA LEU A 113 18.58 -1.80 3.55
C LEU A 113 18.62 -0.31 3.15
N LEU A 114 17.53 0.44 3.33
CA LEU A 114 17.50 1.88 3.08
C LEU A 114 18.46 2.65 3.99
N LYS A 115 18.54 2.27 5.27
CA LYS A 115 19.50 2.85 6.22
C LYS A 115 20.95 2.58 5.82
N LEU A 116 21.23 1.41 5.25
CA LEU A 116 22.55 1.11 4.70
C LEU A 116 22.80 1.94 3.43
N ALA A 117 21.85 2.00 2.52
CA ALA A 117 21.96 2.76 1.26
C ALA A 117 22.23 4.24 1.51
N ASP A 118 21.61 4.85 2.53
CA ASP A 118 21.87 6.23 2.94
C ASP A 118 23.32 6.50 3.32
N GLN A 119 23.96 5.58 4.03
CA GLN A 119 25.37 5.72 4.42
C GLN A 119 26.31 5.77 3.21
N TYR A 120 25.87 5.23 2.08
CA TYR A 120 26.60 5.20 0.81
C TYR A 120 26.03 6.18 -0.23
N ASP A 121 25.10 7.06 0.15
CA ASP A 121 24.38 7.96 -0.76
C ASP A 121 23.76 7.25 -1.98
N ALA A 122 23.29 6.02 -1.78
CA ALA A 122 22.79 5.12 -2.81
C ALA A 122 21.24 5.09 -2.90
N LEU A 123 20.56 6.02 -2.22
CA LEU A 123 19.09 6.01 -2.10
C LEU A 123 18.37 6.16 -3.43
N ALA A 124 18.93 6.93 -4.37
CA ALA A 124 18.35 7.11 -5.70
C ALA A 124 18.28 5.80 -6.50
N VAL A 125 19.21 4.87 -6.24
CA VAL A 125 19.29 3.56 -6.92
C VAL A 125 18.46 2.51 -6.17
N VAL A 126 18.57 2.48 -4.84
CA VAL A 126 17.91 1.46 -3.99
C VAL A 126 16.42 1.74 -3.79
N GLY A 127 16.03 3.02 -3.75
CA GLY A 127 14.67 3.45 -3.47
C GLY A 127 13.61 2.84 -4.38
N PRO A 128 13.72 3.00 -5.72
CA PRO A 128 12.77 2.41 -6.66
C PRO A 128 12.61 0.89 -6.52
N CYS A 129 13.68 0.17 -6.19
CA CYS A 129 13.63 -1.28 -5.99
C CYS A 129 12.86 -1.67 -4.71
N VAL A 130 13.06 -0.92 -3.63
CA VAL A 130 12.34 -1.11 -2.36
C VAL A 130 10.86 -0.77 -2.53
N ASP A 131 10.55 0.34 -3.21
CA ASP A 131 9.18 0.73 -3.50
C ASP A 131 8.45 -0.32 -4.33
N TYR A 132 9.09 -0.80 -5.40
CA TYR A 132 8.53 -1.89 -6.21
C TYR A 132 8.25 -3.14 -5.37
N HIS A 133 9.17 -3.54 -4.48
CA HIS A 133 8.98 -4.69 -3.61
C HIS A 133 7.80 -4.52 -2.64
N LEU A 134 7.66 -3.34 -2.00
CA LEU A 134 6.54 -3.07 -1.10
C LEU A 134 5.20 -3.04 -1.84
N LEU A 135 5.15 -2.45 -3.03
CA LEU A 135 3.93 -2.36 -3.84
C LEU A 135 3.43 -3.74 -4.30
N GLN A 136 4.27 -4.77 -4.34
CA GLN A 136 3.84 -6.15 -4.64
C GLN A 136 2.87 -6.72 -3.60
N PHE A 137 2.83 -6.18 -2.38
CA PHE A 137 1.90 -6.65 -1.34
C PHE A 137 0.46 -6.14 -1.53
N GLN A 138 0.22 -5.20 -2.46
CA GLN A 138 -1.12 -4.71 -2.84
C GLN A 138 -1.97 -4.30 -1.63
N SER A 139 -3.21 -4.81 -1.50
CA SER A 139 -4.14 -4.47 -0.41
C SER A 139 -3.59 -4.74 1.00
N ARG A 140 -2.68 -5.72 1.16
CA ARG A 140 -2.02 -6.00 2.45
C ARG A 140 -1.11 -4.85 2.87
N LEU A 141 -0.44 -4.21 1.91
CA LEU A 141 0.37 -3.01 2.17
C LEU A 141 -0.49 -1.90 2.73
N TRP A 142 -1.57 -1.54 2.03
CA TRP A 142 -2.40 -0.39 2.39
C TRP A 142 -3.03 -0.53 3.78
N LYS A 143 -3.50 -1.74 4.11
CA LYS A 143 -3.98 -2.06 5.47
C LYS A 143 -2.90 -1.86 6.53
N HIS A 144 -1.68 -2.33 6.26
CA HIS A 144 -0.57 -2.18 7.19
C HIS A 144 -0.07 -0.73 7.30
N VAL A 145 -0.12 0.04 6.21
CA VAL A 145 0.17 1.48 6.22
C VAL A 145 -0.83 2.23 7.09
N ALA A 146 -2.12 1.95 6.99
CA ALA A 146 -3.15 2.55 7.84
C ALA A 146 -2.89 2.28 9.34
N MET A 147 -2.50 1.05 9.68
CA MET A 147 -2.20 0.65 11.07
C MET A 147 -0.90 1.25 11.61
N HIS A 148 0.09 1.49 10.75
CA HIS A 148 1.43 1.93 11.14
C HIS A 148 1.84 3.23 10.46
N ALA A 149 0.90 4.15 10.23
CA ALA A 149 1.10 5.34 9.40
C ALA A 149 2.30 6.20 9.84
N VAL A 150 2.47 6.42 11.14
CA VAL A 150 3.62 7.18 11.68
C VAL A 150 4.95 6.49 11.37
N SER A 151 5.00 5.15 11.39
CA SER A 151 6.21 4.40 11.05
C SER A 151 6.59 4.56 9.58
N TYR A 152 5.59 4.56 8.68
CA TYR A 152 5.79 4.83 7.26
C TYR A 152 6.18 6.29 6.98
N LEU A 153 5.71 7.26 7.77
CA LEU A 153 6.21 8.64 7.69
C LEU A 153 7.63 8.81 8.26
N ARG A 154 7.99 8.05 9.30
CA ARG A 154 9.34 8.03 9.90
C ARG A 154 10.37 7.29 9.06
N LEU A 155 9.94 6.56 8.04
CA LEU A 155 10.85 6.21 6.97
C LEU A 155 11.19 7.50 6.23
N ASP A 156 12.02 8.35 6.85
CA ASP A 156 12.59 9.58 6.28
C ASP A 156 13.37 9.31 4.98
N TYR A 157 13.64 8.03 4.70
CA TYR A 157 14.18 7.53 3.44
C TYR A 157 13.15 7.47 2.31
N LEU A 158 11.85 7.27 2.59
CA LEU A 158 10.79 7.36 1.58
C LEU A 158 10.61 8.77 1.03
N ALA A 159 11.00 9.79 1.80
CA ALA A 159 11.13 11.16 1.29
C ALA A 159 12.20 11.29 0.19
N ARG A 160 13.12 10.33 0.09
CA ARG A 160 14.19 10.27 -0.92
C ARG A 160 13.99 9.16 -1.97
N THR A 161 13.19 8.13 -1.68
CA THR A 161 12.83 7.11 -2.69
C THR A 161 11.77 7.59 -3.70
N ARG A 162 11.18 8.78 -3.48
CA ARG A 162 10.12 9.38 -4.31
C ARG A 162 8.82 8.57 -4.38
N SER A 163 8.55 7.73 -3.37
CA SER A 163 7.29 6.99 -3.27
C SER A 163 6.12 7.89 -2.91
N LYS A 164 5.58 8.62 -3.89
CA LYS A 164 4.42 9.51 -3.68
C LYS A 164 3.20 8.75 -3.13
N LEU A 165 3.04 7.48 -3.48
CA LEU A 165 1.88 6.66 -3.13
C LEU A 165 1.89 6.26 -1.64
N ILE A 166 2.95 5.57 -1.19
CA ILE A 166 3.05 5.08 0.19
C ILE A 166 3.11 6.26 1.17
N PHE A 167 3.85 7.31 0.81
CA PHE A 167 3.90 8.54 1.60
C PHE A 167 2.53 9.21 1.69
N GLY A 168 1.85 9.40 0.56
CA GLY A 168 0.53 10.04 0.52
C GLY A 168 -0.52 9.30 1.34
N GLU A 169 -0.55 7.97 1.23
CA GLU A 169 -1.41 7.11 2.03
C GLU A 169 -1.16 7.33 3.53
N ALA A 170 0.09 7.16 3.99
CA ALA A 170 0.46 7.34 5.39
C ALA A 170 0.20 8.77 5.89
N PHE A 171 0.45 9.77 5.05
CA PHE A 171 0.25 11.18 5.36
C PHE A 171 -1.23 11.47 5.64
N ILE A 172 -2.13 11.04 4.76
CA ILE A 172 -3.57 11.24 4.92
C ILE A 172 -4.07 10.58 6.22
N HIS A 173 -3.58 9.38 6.54
CA HIS A 173 -3.93 8.69 7.80
C HIS A 173 -3.52 9.49 9.04
N VAL A 174 -2.30 10.04 9.05
CA VAL A 174 -1.81 10.87 10.16
C VAL A 174 -2.52 12.22 10.22
N VAL A 175 -2.82 12.85 9.08
CA VAL A 175 -3.57 14.12 9.04
C VAL A 175 -5.00 13.92 9.57
N GLY A 176 -5.69 12.87 9.13
CA GLY A 176 -7.04 12.56 9.56
C GLY A 176 -7.13 12.23 11.05
N ASN A 177 -6.16 11.47 11.57
CA ASN A 177 -6.15 11.05 12.96
C ASN A 177 -5.41 12.06 13.86
N SER A 178 -6.17 12.91 14.54
CA SER A 178 -5.64 13.93 15.46
C SER A 178 -4.86 13.37 16.65
N HIS A 179 -5.06 12.09 17.02
CA HIS A 179 -4.36 11.45 18.13
C HIS A 179 -2.94 11.01 17.78
N LEU A 180 -2.62 10.87 16.49
CA LEU A 180 -1.28 10.48 16.07
C LEU A 180 -0.33 11.69 16.17
N ARG A 181 0.85 11.49 16.75
CA ARG A 181 1.90 12.52 16.75
C ARG A 181 2.75 12.37 15.47
N PRO A 182 2.80 13.39 14.59
CA PRO A 182 3.65 13.32 13.41
C PRO A 182 5.14 13.35 13.76
N PRO A 183 6.01 12.81 12.90
CA PRO A 183 7.46 13.03 12.97
C PRO A 183 7.82 14.52 12.85
N SER A 184 8.92 14.95 13.47
CA SER A 184 9.34 16.37 13.50
C SER A 184 9.48 16.96 12.10
N ILE A 185 10.07 16.22 11.16
CA ILE A 185 10.34 16.67 9.79
C ILE A 185 9.07 17.04 8.99
N VAL A 186 7.97 16.32 9.21
CA VAL A 186 6.67 16.58 8.54
C VAL A 186 5.63 17.19 9.49
N SER A 187 6.03 17.53 10.72
CA SER A 187 5.11 17.99 11.77
C SER A 187 4.35 19.24 11.34
N ASP A 188 5.07 20.24 10.83
CA ASP A 188 4.47 21.52 10.43
C ASP A 188 3.50 21.33 9.26
N MET A 189 3.89 20.51 8.28
CA MET A 189 3.06 20.18 7.12
C MET A 189 1.77 19.46 7.52
N VAL A 190 1.88 18.46 8.40
CA VAL A 190 0.74 17.71 8.95
C VAL A 190 -0.17 18.64 9.76
N ASN A 191 0.39 19.51 10.60
CA ASN A 191 -0.39 20.42 11.44
C ASN A 191 -1.12 21.48 10.61
N ASN A 192 -0.49 22.00 9.56
CA ASN A 192 -1.15 22.91 8.61
C ASN A 192 -2.34 22.22 7.93
N ARG A 193 -2.15 21.00 7.41
CA ARG A 193 -3.25 20.23 6.80
C ARG A 193 -4.36 19.85 7.78
N ARG A 194 -4.03 19.55 9.03
CA ARG A 194 -5.02 19.36 10.11
C ARG A 194 -5.83 20.63 10.37
N GLY A 195 -5.21 21.80 10.27
CA GLY A 195 -5.87 23.11 10.31
C GLY A 195 -6.91 23.25 9.20
N GLU A 196 -6.47 23.10 7.95
CA GLU A 196 -7.36 23.19 6.79
C GLU A 196 -8.52 22.17 6.83
N LEU A 197 -8.23 20.94 7.26
CA LEU A 197 -9.24 19.89 7.43
C LEU A 197 -10.27 20.29 8.49
N ARG A 198 -9.83 20.82 9.63
CA ARG A 198 -10.73 21.33 10.68
C ARG A 198 -11.59 22.47 10.17
N ASP A 199 -11.02 23.42 9.44
CA ASP A 199 -11.78 24.54 8.87
C ASP A 199 -12.81 24.07 7.85
N MET A 200 -12.47 23.04 7.06
CA MET A 200 -13.40 22.39 6.13
C MET A 200 -14.55 21.72 6.86
N VAL A 201 -14.25 20.95 7.91
CA VAL A 201 -15.25 20.30 8.75
C VAL A 201 -16.17 21.35 9.39
N SER A 202 -15.62 22.41 9.98
CA SER A 202 -16.41 23.49 10.60
C SER A 202 -17.30 24.23 9.60
N ARG A 203 -16.85 24.42 8.35
CA ARG A 203 -17.69 24.99 7.29
C ARG A 203 -18.86 24.08 6.92
N VAL A 204 -18.59 22.78 6.70
CA VAL A 204 -19.62 21.79 6.37
C VAL A 204 -20.60 21.66 7.52
N GLU A 205 -20.13 21.61 8.76
CA GLU A 205 -20.94 21.62 9.97
C GLU A 205 -21.81 22.87 10.07
N GLY A 206 -21.24 24.06 9.85
CA GLY A 206 -21.99 25.31 9.87
C GLY A 206 -23.10 25.35 8.81
N GLN A 207 -22.87 24.76 7.64
CA GLN A 207 -23.90 24.65 6.59
C GLN A 207 -24.94 23.58 6.94
N LEU A 208 -24.51 22.41 7.41
CA LEU A 208 -25.36 21.29 7.79
C LEU A 208 -26.29 21.66 8.96
N PHE A 209 -25.74 22.30 10.00
CA PHE A 209 -26.49 22.81 11.14
C PHE A 209 -27.27 24.09 10.84
N ARG A 210 -27.27 24.58 9.60
CA ARG A 210 -28.17 25.64 9.14
C ARG A 210 -29.15 25.15 8.10
N LEU A 211 -29.02 23.91 7.63
CA LEU A 211 -30.00 23.28 6.75
C LEU A 211 -31.34 23.25 7.46
N ASN A 212 -32.19 24.18 7.04
CA ASN A 212 -33.58 24.24 7.40
C ASN A 212 -34.36 24.27 6.09
N LEU A 213 -35.48 23.55 6.06
CA LEU A 213 -36.45 23.79 5.01
C LEU A 213 -37.08 25.16 5.27
N PRO A 214 -37.12 26.09 4.30
CA PRO A 214 -37.87 27.32 4.48
C PRO A 214 -39.34 26.96 4.78
N THR A 215 -39.76 27.27 5.99
CA THR A 215 -41.17 27.34 6.38
C THR A 215 -41.66 28.75 6.06
N LYS A 216 -42.95 28.91 5.71
CA LYS A 216 -43.54 30.22 5.35
C LYS A 216 -43.40 31.30 6.45
N HIS A 217 -42.96 30.92 7.66
CA HIS A 217 -42.81 31.80 8.82
C HIS A 217 -41.36 32.18 9.17
N GLY A 218 -40.34 31.70 8.45
CA GLY A 218 -38.96 32.19 8.57
C GLY A 218 -38.26 31.96 9.92
N SER A 219 -38.92 31.39 10.93
CA SER A 219 -38.35 31.13 12.25
C SER A 219 -37.45 29.90 12.21
N THR A 220 -36.13 30.11 12.28
CA THR A 220 -35.13 29.04 12.41
C THR A 220 -35.04 28.61 13.88
N PRO A 221 -35.31 27.33 14.21
CA PRO A 221 -35.07 26.84 15.56
C PRO A 221 -33.56 26.87 15.90
N SER A 222 -33.23 27.15 17.15
CA SER A 222 -31.85 27.10 17.66
C SER A 222 -31.33 25.65 17.61
N ILE A 223 -30.33 25.39 16.79
CA ILE A 223 -29.77 24.05 16.60
C ILE A 223 -28.72 23.78 17.68
N ILE A 224 -28.93 22.70 18.44
CA ILE A 224 -27.96 22.19 19.42
C ILE A 224 -26.81 21.55 18.63
N VAL A 225 -25.63 22.17 18.68
CA VAL A 225 -24.43 21.66 18.01
C VAL A 225 -23.82 20.54 18.87
N PRO A 226 -23.71 19.31 18.37
CA PRO A 226 -23.06 18.23 19.10
C PRO A 226 -21.57 18.51 19.32
N SER A 227 -21.05 18.16 20.51
CA SER A 227 -19.70 18.54 20.97
C SER A 227 -18.55 17.69 20.43
N LYS A 228 -18.83 16.63 19.65
CA LYS A 228 -17.81 15.71 19.11
C LYS A 228 -18.00 15.52 17.60
N PRO A 229 -16.91 15.49 16.81
CA PRO A 229 -17.00 15.29 15.37
C PRO A 229 -17.59 13.92 15.05
N ILE A 230 -18.66 13.93 14.25
CA ILE A 230 -19.47 12.76 13.94
C ILE A 230 -19.00 12.18 12.59
N SER A 231 -17.74 11.74 12.50
CA SER A 231 -17.22 11.12 11.26
C SER A 231 -18.11 9.97 10.77
N CYS A 232 -18.62 9.15 11.70
CA CYS A 232 -19.57 8.08 11.44
C CYS A 232 -20.94 8.58 10.93
N GLY A 233 -21.50 9.65 11.50
CA GLY A 233 -22.79 10.17 11.01
C GLY A 233 -22.65 10.96 9.70
N TYR A 234 -21.48 11.50 9.35
CA TYR A 234 -21.24 11.99 7.98
C TYR A 234 -21.26 10.85 6.97
N GLN A 235 -20.69 9.69 7.28
CA GLN A 235 -20.80 8.49 6.43
C GLN A 235 -22.27 8.05 6.27
N LEU A 236 -23.05 8.12 7.35
CA LEU A 236 -24.48 7.82 7.33
C LEU A 236 -25.24 8.81 6.42
N LEU A 237 -24.97 10.11 6.56
CA LEU A 237 -25.57 11.17 5.75
C LEU A 237 -25.19 11.07 4.26
N GLY A 238 -23.97 10.63 3.97
CA GLY A 238 -23.50 10.39 2.60
C GLY A 238 -23.98 9.08 1.98
N SER A 239 -24.57 8.17 2.77
CA SER A 239 -24.97 6.84 2.29
C SER A 239 -26.04 6.92 1.20
N THR A 240 -25.86 6.12 0.14
CA THR A 240 -26.89 5.88 -0.89
C THR A 240 -27.94 4.88 -0.42
N ASN A 241 -27.72 4.16 0.68
CA ASN A 241 -28.62 3.10 1.12
C ASN A 241 -29.97 3.69 1.59
N PRO A 242 -31.10 3.30 0.96
CA PRO A 242 -32.40 3.80 1.35
C PRO A 242 -32.84 3.36 2.76
N SER A 243 -32.36 2.21 3.28
CA SER A 243 -32.78 1.67 4.58
C SER A 243 -32.25 2.45 5.79
N VAL A 244 -31.23 3.29 5.58
CA VAL A 244 -30.63 4.14 6.62
C VAL A 244 -31.55 5.29 7.02
N PHE A 245 -32.48 5.66 6.14
CA PHE A 245 -33.33 6.83 6.32
C PHE A 245 -34.80 6.42 6.42
N LEU A 246 -35.64 7.35 6.89
CA LEU A 246 -37.09 7.14 6.98
C LEU A 246 -37.66 6.81 5.59
N ASP A 247 -38.24 5.63 5.47
CA ASP A 247 -39.01 5.21 4.30
C ASP A 247 -40.44 5.79 4.36
N TYR A 248 -41.23 5.53 3.31
CA TYR A 248 -42.61 6.00 3.22
C TYR A 248 -43.48 5.53 4.39
N ASN A 249 -43.28 4.28 4.84
CA ASN A 249 -44.05 3.69 5.93
C ASN A 249 -43.75 4.37 7.27
N ASN A 250 -42.46 4.60 7.55
CA ASN A 250 -42.03 5.33 8.75
C ASN A 250 -42.51 6.79 8.72
N CYS A 251 -42.48 7.44 7.55
CA CYS A 251 -43.05 8.79 7.38
C CYS A 251 -44.55 8.83 7.68
N ASN A 252 -45.31 7.85 7.18
CA ASN A 252 -46.75 7.73 7.43
C ASN A 252 -47.03 7.45 8.92
N ALA A 253 -46.26 6.58 9.55
CA ALA A 253 -46.37 6.29 10.99
C ALA A 253 -46.14 7.56 11.84
N LEU A 254 -45.11 8.36 11.52
CA LEU A 254 -44.82 9.62 12.20
C LEU A 254 -45.94 10.67 12.04
N LEU A 255 -46.51 10.80 10.84
CA LEU A 255 -47.61 11.73 10.60
C LEU A 255 -48.92 11.29 11.29
N ARG A 256 -49.15 9.98 11.45
CA ARG A 256 -50.33 9.46 12.17
C ARG A 256 -50.36 9.85 13.65
N HIS A 257 -49.20 10.08 14.27
CA HIS A 257 -49.15 10.63 15.64
C HIS A 257 -49.67 12.06 15.75
N ASN A 258 -49.80 12.78 14.63
CA ASN A 258 -50.32 14.14 14.56
C ASN A 258 -51.59 14.19 13.70
N PRO A 259 -52.74 13.72 14.21
CA PRO A 259 -53.97 13.55 13.42
C PRO A 259 -54.50 14.83 12.78
N GLN A 260 -54.14 16.02 13.30
CA GLN A 260 -54.51 17.31 12.71
C GLN A 260 -53.77 17.64 11.41
N LEU A 261 -52.60 17.04 11.17
CA LEU A 261 -51.76 17.28 9.99
C LEU A 261 -51.80 16.11 9.01
N TRP A 262 -52.41 14.98 9.40
CA TRP A 262 -52.44 13.76 8.61
C TRP A 262 -53.43 13.89 7.45
N THR A 263 -52.91 14.16 6.26
CA THR A 263 -53.62 14.09 4.98
C THR A 263 -52.69 13.47 3.92
N SER A 264 -53.26 12.83 2.89
CA SER A 264 -52.48 12.24 1.78
C SER A 264 -51.52 13.27 1.16
N ARG A 265 -52.00 14.50 0.94
CA ARG A 265 -51.21 15.59 0.38
C ARG A 265 -50.06 16.03 1.29
N ASN A 266 -50.27 16.07 2.61
CA ASN A 266 -49.22 16.43 3.56
C ASN A 266 -48.16 15.33 3.70
N LEU A 267 -48.56 14.06 3.57
CA LEU A 267 -47.64 12.92 3.53
C LEU A 267 -46.71 13.02 2.30
N ASP A 268 -47.25 13.26 1.11
CA ASP A 268 -46.44 13.44 -0.10
C ASP A 268 -45.46 14.61 0.01
N LEU A 269 -45.93 15.75 0.55
CA LEU A 269 -45.09 16.92 0.79
C LEU A 269 -43.99 16.64 1.82
N PHE A 270 -44.30 15.90 2.89
CA PHE A 270 -43.34 15.53 3.93
C PHE A 270 -42.24 14.61 3.39
N VAL A 271 -42.62 13.55 2.67
CA VAL A 271 -41.68 12.61 2.04
C VAL A 271 -40.76 13.33 1.05
N ARG A 272 -41.33 14.21 0.21
CA ARG A 272 -40.55 15.00 -0.74
C ARG A 272 -39.57 15.95 -0.03
N ARG A 273 -40.03 16.67 0.99
CA ARG A 273 -39.18 17.59 1.77
C ARG A 273 -38.05 16.87 2.51
N MET A 274 -38.32 15.69 3.06
CA MET A 274 -37.29 14.87 3.71
C MET A 274 -36.23 14.40 2.71
N SER A 275 -36.67 14.02 1.50
CA SER A 275 -35.79 13.63 0.40
C SER A 275 -34.92 14.79 -0.09
N GLU A 276 -35.50 16.00 -0.20
CA GLU A 276 -34.77 17.23 -0.55
C GLU A 276 -33.70 17.58 0.51
N LEU A 277 -34.04 17.55 1.80
CA LEU A 277 -33.07 17.76 2.88
C LEU A 277 -31.93 16.74 2.86
N LYS A 278 -32.27 15.46 2.65
CA LYS A 278 -31.27 14.40 2.55
C LYS A 278 -30.32 14.63 1.39
N ALA A 279 -30.83 15.04 0.23
CA ALA A 279 -30.01 15.33 -0.95
C ALA A 279 -29.05 16.51 -0.69
N LEU A 280 -29.54 17.59 -0.06
CA LEU A 280 -28.71 18.74 0.31
C LEU A 280 -27.65 18.37 1.35
N ALA A 281 -28.03 17.67 2.42
CA ALA A 281 -27.10 17.20 3.44
C ALA A 281 -26.02 16.30 2.86
N ARG A 282 -26.41 15.37 1.97
CA ARG A 282 -25.49 14.50 1.24
C ARG A 282 -24.48 15.32 0.45
N ASP A 283 -24.93 16.30 -0.35
CA ASP A 283 -24.04 17.11 -1.19
C ASP A 283 -22.97 17.85 -0.37
N LEU A 284 -23.36 18.41 0.78
CA LEU A 284 -22.43 19.06 1.70
C LEU A 284 -21.36 18.09 2.26
N VAL A 285 -21.79 16.92 2.74
CA VAL A 285 -20.88 15.96 3.39
C VAL A 285 -20.02 15.17 2.39
N LEU A 286 -20.41 15.09 1.11
CA LEU A 286 -19.63 14.37 0.09
C LEU A 286 -18.18 14.85 0.01
N SER A 287 -17.94 16.14 0.23
CA SER A 287 -16.59 16.71 0.26
C SER A 287 -15.71 16.10 1.36
N LEU A 288 -16.29 15.72 2.50
CA LEU A 288 -15.61 15.10 3.64
C LEU A 288 -15.45 13.58 3.50
N LEU A 289 -16.17 12.97 2.56
CA LEU A 289 -16.20 11.52 2.35
C LEU A 289 -15.35 11.05 1.15
N ARG A 290 -14.85 11.98 0.34
CA ARG A 290 -13.97 11.65 -0.80
C ARG A 290 -12.64 11.09 -0.31
N CYS A 291 -12.45 9.79 -0.37
CA CYS A 291 -11.18 9.15 -0.02
C CYS A 291 -10.23 9.19 -1.21
N SER A 292 -9.00 9.68 -1.03
CA SER A 292 -7.94 9.63 -2.06
C SER A 292 -6.91 8.51 -1.80
N LEU A 293 -7.23 7.62 -0.87
CA LEU A 293 -6.37 6.51 -0.46
C LEU A 293 -6.42 5.37 -1.48
N GLN A 294 -5.31 4.63 -1.58
CA GLN A 294 -5.23 3.36 -2.30
C GLN A 294 -5.88 2.23 -1.50
N LEU A 295 -6.09 2.43 -0.19
CA LEU A 295 -6.91 1.53 0.62
C LEU A 295 -8.37 1.59 0.19
N ASP A 296 -8.90 0.46 -0.30
CA ASP A 296 -10.32 0.33 -0.58
C ASP A 296 -11.11 0.30 0.73
N LEU A 297 -11.71 1.45 1.05
CA LEU A 297 -12.48 1.70 2.26
C LEU A 297 -13.70 0.78 2.36
N ALA A 298 -14.22 0.25 1.24
CA ALA A 298 -15.35 -0.69 1.23
C ALA A 298 -15.05 -1.96 2.04
N SER A 299 -13.78 -2.41 2.05
CA SER A 299 -13.34 -3.56 2.83
C SER A 299 -13.08 -3.27 4.32
N SER A 300 -13.05 -1.99 4.72
CA SER A 300 -12.79 -1.56 6.10
C SER A 300 -14.04 -1.09 6.85
N ILE A 301 -15.17 -0.87 6.15
CA ILE A 301 -16.46 -0.57 6.78
C ILE A 301 -16.91 -1.74 7.68
N GLU A 302 -16.63 -2.99 7.29
CA GLU A 302 -16.95 -4.19 8.08
C GLU A 302 -16.19 -4.27 9.43
N THR A 303 -15.09 -3.54 9.58
CA THR A 303 -14.28 -3.55 10.81
C THR A 303 -14.38 -2.26 11.63
N GLY A 304 -15.21 -1.30 11.21
CA GLY A 304 -15.33 0.00 11.92
C GLY A 304 -14.00 0.74 12.06
N SER A 305 -13.03 0.48 11.18
CA SER A 305 -11.62 0.70 11.51
C SER A 305 -11.13 2.15 11.38
N MET A 306 -11.84 3.02 10.64
CA MET A 306 -11.41 4.41 10.44
C MET A 306 -12.49 5.41 10.86
N PHE A 307 -12.38 5.87 12.11
CA PHE A 307 -13.23 6.91 12.70
C PHE A 307 -12.77 8.34 12.38
N TYR A 308 -11.93 8.53 11.36
CA TYR A 308 -11.34 9.83 11.02
C TYR A 308 -11.45 10.15 9.53
N PHE A 309 -11.29 11.42 9.17
CA PHE A 309 -11.43 11.90 7.80
C PHE A 309 -10.22 11.58 6.94
N THR A 310 -10.47 11.15 5.70
CA THR A 310 -9.44 10.84 4.69
C THR A 310 -9.58 11.70 3.43
N CYS A 311 -10.32 12.81 3.53
CA CYS A 311 -10.61 13.71 2.41
C CYS A 311 -9.49 14.68 2.04
N THR A 312 -8.35 14.55 2.70
CA THR A 312 -7.18 15.34 2.35
C THR A 312 -6.49 14.74 1.14
N THR A 313 -6.00 15.61 0.27
CA THR A 313 -5.20 15.24 -0.89
C THR A 313 -3.77 15.70 -0.66
N LEU A 314 -2.81 14.85 -1.02
CA LEU A 314 -1.41 15.23 -1.01
C LEU A 314 -1.17 16.18 -2.19
N LYS A 315 -0.71 17.41 -1.90
CA LYS A 315 -0.26 18.37 -2.92
C LYS A 315 1.26 18.29 -3.06
N ASP A 316 1.80 18.81 -4.17
CA ASP A 316 3.26 18.80 -4.36
C ASP A 316 4.00 19.63 -3.30
N ASN A 317 3.38 20.67 -2.74
CA ASN A 317 3.91 21.43 -1.59
C ASN A 317 3.89 20.64 -0.27
N ASP A 318 3.19 19.50 -0.22
CA ASP A 318 3.16 18.59 0.92
C ASP A 318 4.23 17.49 0.80
N LEU A 319 5.14 17.61 -0.16
CA LEU A 319 6.29 16.72 -0.28
C LEU A 319 7.49 17.37 0.42
N PRO A 320 8.17 16.66 1.34
CA PRO A 320 9.36 17.18 2.01
C PRO A 320 10.58 17.29 1.08
N TRP A 321 10.49 16.78 -0.15
CA TRP A 321 11.53 16.87 -1.17
C TRP A 321 11.17 17.91 -2.23
N LYS A 322 12.19 18.61 -2.75
CA LYS A 322 12.00 19.53 -3.88
C LYS A 322 11.73 18.70 -5.15
N PRO A 323 10.81 19.14 -6.04
CA PRO A 323 10.76 18.60 -7.39
C PRO A 323 12.12 18.86 -8.06
N ASP A 324 12.65 17.87 -8.78
CA ASP A 324 13.87 18.08 -9.57
C ASP A 324 13.64 19.27 -10.49
N SER A 325 14.43 20.32 -10.28
CA SER A 325 14.56 21.47 -11.17
C SER A 325 15.38 21.11 -12.39
#